data_AF-A0A4U9U661-F1
#
_entry.id   AF-A0A4U9U661-F1
#
_cell.length_a   1.000
_cell.length_b   1.000
_cell.length_c   1.000
_cell.angle_alpha   90.00
_cell.angle_beta   90.00
_cell.angle_gamma   90.00
#
_symmetry.space_group_name_H-M   'P 1'
#
loop_
_entity.id
_entity.type
_entity.pdbx_description
1 polymer ?
#
loop_
_entity_poly.entity_id
_entity_poly.type
_entity_poly.pdbx_seq_one_letter_code
_entity_poly.pdbx_strand_id
1 'polypeptide(L)' 'MIVPNSQLISQNVRNATMGNAQGVVTVALTFPTDIDPEQVRNVLLSAYHEHESILETPAPYVRFSQLGPDGIILA' A
#
# COMPACT_ATOMS: atom_id res chain seq x y z
N MET A 1 24.60 -19.50 -5.80
CA MET A 1 23.98 -19.47 -7.14
C MET A 1 24.55 -18.28 -7.88
N ILE A 2 25.12 -18.46 -9.07
CA ILE A 2 25.75 -17.38 -9.86
C ILE A 2 24.84 -17.12 -11.07
N VAL A 3 24.35 -15.89 -11.19
CA VAL A 3 23.50 -15.47 -12.32
C VAL A 3 24.38 -14.76 -13.35
N PRO A 4 24.38 -15.17 -14.63
CA PRO A 4 25.17 -14.53 -15.67
C PRO A 4 24.64 -13.11 -15.98
N ASN A 5 25.55 -12.15 -16.11
CA ASN A 5 25.21 -10.74 -16.36
C ASN A 5 24.35 -10.52 -17.61
N SER A 6 24.50 -11.40 -18.62
CA SER A 6 23.66 -11.37 -19.82
C SER A 6 22.15 -11.54 -19.53
N GLN A 7 21.80 -12.27 -18.46
CA GLN A 7 20.40 -12.41 -18.01
C GLN A 7 19.90 -11.20 -17.21
N LEU A 8 20.79 -10.45 -16.54
CA LEU A 8 20.43 -9.22 -15.83
C LEU A 8 20.19 -8.03 -16.79
N ILE A 9 20.84 -8.03 -17.96
CA ILE A 9 20.71 -6.95 -18.95
C ILE A 9 19.46 -7.14 -19.82
N SER A 10 19.04 -8.39 -20.05
CA SER A 10 17.96 -8.74 -20.99
C SER A 10 16.58 -8.93 -20.35
N GLN A 11 16.50 -8.98 -19.01
CA GLN A 11 15.25 -9.17 -18.27
C GLN A 11 15.00 -7.97 -17.36
N ASN A 12 13.73 -7.71 -17.03
CA ASN A 12 13.38 -6.69 -16.05
C ASN A 12 13.89 -7.09 -14.66
N VAL A 13 15.00 -6.50 -14.24
CA VAL A 13 15.56 -6.69 -12.89
C VAL A 13 14.96 -5.65 -11.96
N ARG A 14 14.16 -6.10 -10.98
CA ARG A 14 13.74 -5.26 -9.85
C ARG A 14 14.85 -5.28 -8.79
N ASN A 15 15.52 -4.14 -8.61
CA ASN A 15 16.50 -3.97 -7.55
C ASN A 15 15.80 -3.66 -6.22
N ALA A 16 15.62 -4.67 -5.37
CA ALA A 16 14.96 -4.53 -4.06
C ALA A 16 15.82 -3.83 -3.00
N THR A 17 17.13 -3.63 -3.26
CA THR A 17 18.12 -3.24 -2.25
C THR A 17 18.87 -1.94 -2.58
N MET A 18 18.51 -1.23 -3.66
CA MET A 18 19.15 0.06 -3.97
C MET A 18 18.61 1.17 -3.06
N GLY A 19 19.18 1.25 -1.87
CA GLY A 19 19.31 2.45 -1.03
C GLY A 19 18.07 2.95 -0.28
N ASN A 20 16.86 2.65 -0.75
CA ASN A 20 15.62 3.04 -0.08
C ASN A 20 14.48 2.30 -0.77
N ALA A 21 13.93 1.25 -0.17
CA ALA A 21 12.74 0.57 -0.68
C ALA A 21 11.49 1.44 -0.45
N GLN A 22 11.50 2.65 -0.99
CA GLN A 22 10.35 3.53 -1.05
C GLN A 22 9.45 2.96 -2.15
N GLY A 23 8.28 2.48 -1.73
CA GLY A 23 7.29 1.90 -2.62
C GLY A 23 5.91 2.28 -2.15
N VAL A 24 4.96 2.36 -3.09
CA VAL A 24 3.55 2.50 -2.74
C VAL A 24 3.05 1.13 -2.30
N VAL A 25 2.65 1.01 -1.04
CA VAL A 25 2.00 -0.18 -0.51
C VAL A 25 0.50 0.08 -0.48
N THR A 26 -0.28 -0.83 -1.04
CA THR A 26 -1.75 -0.82 -0.98
C THR A 26 -2.19 -1.91 0.00
N VAL A 27 -2.91 -1.54 1.05
CA VAL A 27 -3.40 -2.47 2.07
C VAL A 27 -4.91 -2.52 1.99
N ALA A 28 -5.46 -3.68 1.60
CA ALA A 28 -6.90 -3.88 1.56
C ALA A 28 -7.39 -4.30 2.95
N LEU A 29 -8.25 -3.49 3.56
CA LEU A 29 -8.89 -3.77 4.85
C LEU A 29 -10.40 -3.93 4.65
N THR A 30 -10.95 -5.03 5.16
CA THR A 30 -12.38 -5.32 5.13
C THR A 30 -13.02 -4.88 6.44
N PHE A 31 -14.07 -4.08 6.34
CA PHE A 31 -14.87 -3.59 7.45
C PHE A 31 -16.32 -4.04 7.29
N PRO A 32 -17.08 -4.22 8.39
CA PRO A 32 -18.51 -4.46 8.32
C PRO A 32 -19.26 -3.34 7.59
N THR A 33 -20.45 -3.63 7.05
CA THR A 33 -21.30 -2.65 6.34
C THR A 33 -22.06 -1.69 7.26
N ASP A 34 -22.05 -1.91 8.57
CA ASP A 34 -22.72 -1.08 9.57
C ASP A 34 -21.87 0.11 10.05
N ILE A 35 -20.60 0.17 9.65
CA ILE A 35 -19.66 1.23 10.03
C ILE A 35 -19.71 2.41 9.05
N ASP A 36 -19.47 3.62 9.56
CA ASP A 36 -19.34 4.81 8.71
C ASP A 36 -17.98 4.80 7.96
N PRO A 37 -17.96 4.67 6.62
CA PRO A 37 -16.73 4.64 5.85
C PRO A 37 -15.93 5.95 5.95
N GLU A 38 -16.59 7.10 6.15
CA GLU A 38 -15.88 8.38 6.33
C GLU A 38 -15.14 8.41 7.67
N GLN A 39 -15.76 7.88 8.73
CA GLN A 39 -15.11 7.77 10.03
C GLN A 39 -13.88 6.85 9.96
N VAL A 40 -14.02 5.66 9.37
CA VAL A 40 -12.91 4.71 9.19
C VAL A 40 -11.80 5.33 8.35
N ARG A 41 -12.14 6.00 7.25
CA ARG A 41 -11.18 6.71 6.40
C ARG A 41 -10.39 7.75 7.18
N ASN A 42 -11.04 8.57 8.00
CA ASN A 42 -10.38 9.60 8.79
C ASN A 42 -9.43 9.00 9.84
N VAL A 43 -9.84 7.91 10.50
CA VAL A 43 -9.00 7.19 11.47
C VAL A 43 -7.77 6.58 10.78
N LEU A 44 -7.96 5.91 9.65
CA LEU A 44 -6.86 5.32 8.87
C LEU A 44 -5.89 6.38 8.36
N LEU A 45 -6.39 7.49 7.81
CA LEU A 45 -5.56 8.60 7.37
C LEU A 45 -4.77 9.21 8.53
N SER A 46 -5.39 9.41 9.69
CA SER A 46 -4.70 9.93 10.88
C SER A 46 -3.59 8.99 11.33
N ALA A 47 -3.88 7.69 11.41
CA ALA A 47 -2.89 6.66 11.74
C ALA A 47 -1.74 6.62 10.72
N TYR A 48 -2.02 6.83 9.42
CA TYR A 48 -0.97 6.91 8.41
C TYR A 48 -0.11 8.16 8.54
N HIS A 49 -0.68 9.31 8.91
CA HIS A 49 0.08 10.53 9.16
C HIS A 49 0.92 10.47 10.43
N GLU A 50 0.47 9.74 11.45
CA GLU A 50 1.23 9.53 12.69
C GLU A 50 2.38 8.52 12.54
N HIS A 51 2.39 7.70 11.47
CA HIS A 51 3.40 6.67 11.30
C HIS A 51 4.67 7.21 10.61
N GLU A 52 5.77 7.30 11.36
CA GLU A 52 7.07 7.84 10.88
C GLU A 52 7.63 7.14 9.63
N SER A 53 7.21 5.90 9.36
CA SER A 53 7.64 5.15 8.18
C SER A 53 6.93 5.56 6.88
N ILE A 54 5.85 6.34 6.97
CA ILE A 54 5.06 6.79 5.82
C ILE A 54 5.59 8.15 5.37
N LEU A 55 5.88 8.24 4.07
CA LEU A 55 6.35 9.48 3.47
C LEU A 55 5.18 10.43 3.23
N GLU A 56 5.41 11.73 3.42
CA GLU A 56 4.45 12.78 3.04
C GLU A 56 4.30 12.88 1.50
N THR A 57 5.31 12.42 0.76
CA THR A 57 5.32 12.44 -0.70
C THR A 57 5.65 11.06 -1.24
N PRO A 58 4.72 10.40 -1.98
CA PRO A 58 3.33 10.80 -2.21
C PRO A 58 2.48 10.71 -0.94
N ALA A 59 1.49 11.61 -0.79
CA ALA A 59 0.63 11.61 0.39
C ALA A 59 -0.18 10.31 0.51
N PRO A 60 -0.33 9.75 1.73
CA PRO A 60 -1.17 8.59 1.95
C PRO A 60 -2.63 8.94 1.62
N TYR A 61 -3.34 7.98 1.02
CA TYR A 61 -4.76 8.11 0.73
C TYR A 61 -5.47 6.81 1.05
N VAL A 62 -6.75 6.93 1.37
CA VAL A 62 -7.66 5.80 1.58
C VAL A 62 -8.83 5.98 0.61
N ARG A 63 -9.09 4.96 -0.19
CA ARG A 63 -10.21 4.90 -1.11
C ARG A 63 -11.09 3.69 -0.81
N PHE A 64 -12.37 3.83 -1.12
CA PHE A 64 -13.24 2.67 -1.24
C PHE A 64 -12.79 1.83 -2.43
N SER A 65 -12.56 0.54 -2.19
CA SER A 65 -12.16 -0.42 -3.21
C SER A 65 -13.39 -1.13 -3.76
N GLN A 66 -14.09 -1.90 -2.91
CA GLN A 66 -15.17 -2.80 -3.33
C GLN A 66 -16.15 -3.05 -2.18
N LEU A 67 -17.40 -3.39 -2.52
CA LEU A 67 -18.40 -3.93 -1.59
C LEU A 67 -18.46 -5.45 -1.80
N GLY A 68 -18.10 -6.21 -0.77
CA GLY A 68 -18.20 -7.67 -0.75
C GLY A 68 -19.38 -8.17 0.11
N PRO A 69 -19.68 -9.47 0.05
CA PRO A 69 -20.72 -10.09 0.89
C PRO A 69 -20.38 -10.02 2.39
N ASP A 70 -19.09 -9.96 2.73
CA ASP A 70 -18.60 -9.89 4.11
C ASP A 70 -18.40 -8.44 4.61
N GLY A 71 -18.58 -7.42 3.76
CA GLY A 71 -18.39 -6.02 4.15
C GLY A 71 -17.82 -5.10 3.06
N ILE A 72 -17.38 -3.92 3.50
CA ILE A 72 -16.77 -2.85 2.69
C ILE A 72 -15.25 -3.00 2.71
N ILE A 73 -14.59 -2.97 1.56
CA ILE A 73 -13.14 -3.02 1.43
C ILE A 73 -12.60 -1.62 1.14
N LEU A 74 -11.67 -1.14 1.97
CA LEU A 74 -10.93 0.10 1.79
C LEU A 74 -9.45 -0.19 1.46
N ALA A 75 -8.83 0.60 0.58
CA ALA A 75 -7.46 0.42 0.08
C ALA A 75 -6.74 1.72 -0.25
#